data_AF-A0A7W9YLB8-F1
#
_entry.id   AF-A0A7W9YLB8-F1
#
_cell.length_a   1.000
_cell.length_b   1.000
_cell.length_c   1.000
_cell.angle_alpha   90.00
_cell.angle_beta   90.00
_cell.angle_gamma   90.00
#
_symmetry.space_group_name_H-M   'P 1'
#
loop_
_entity.id
_entity.type
_entity.pdbx_description
1 polymer ?
#
loop_
_entity_poly.entity_id
_entity_poly.type
_entity_poly.pdbx_seq_one_letter_code
_entity_poly.pdbx_strand_id
1 'polypeptide(L)'
;MTETKDASSRRRTKPAASAEQVYNRIAVLRAERGVSRRELAETLGVHYQTVGYLERGEYSPSLHLALRIAQYFEVPVEVVFSTEPFPRIGSE
;
A
#
# COMPACT_ATOMS: atom_id res chain seq x y z
N MET A 1 16.26 45.36 -19.40
CA MET A 1 15.86 44.17 -20.17
C MET A 1 15.67 43.05 -19.17
N THR A 2 14.47 42.50 -19.15
CA THR A 2 13.85 41.56 -18.21
C THR A 2 14.58 40.21 -18.07
N GLU A 3 14.48 39.64 -16.85
CA GLU A 3 14.21 38.25 -16.46
C GLU A 3 14.46 37.14 -17.51
N THR A 4 14.94 35.93 -17.21
CA THR A 4 14.37 35.00 -16.24
C THR A 4 15.28 33.77 -16.08
N LYS A 5 15.43 33.34 -14.83
CA LYS A 5 15.67 31.98 -14.31
C LYS A 5 15.26 30.87 -15.29
N ASP A 6 16.09 29.84 -15.46
CA ASP A 6 15.50 28.51 -15.41
C ASP A 6 16.41 27.47 -14.76
N ALA A 7 15.87 26.95 -13.66
CA ALA A 7 16.46 25.92 -12.87
C ALA A 7 16.39 24.63 -13.70
N SER A 8 17.54 24.04 -14.01
CA SER A 8 17.61 22.69 -14.56
C SER A 8 17.09 21.72 -13.51
N SER A 9 15.77 21.55 -13.55
CA SER A 9 14.99 20.53 -12.89
C SER A 9 15.64 19.19 -13.22
N ARG A 10 16.39 18.66 -12.26
CA ARG A 10 16.80 17.25 -12.28
C ARG A 10 15.51 16.43 -12.23
N ARG A 11 14.99 16.11 -13.42
CA ARG A 11 14.05 15.02 -13.65
C ARG A 11 14.63 13.82 -12.91
N ARG A 12 14.07 13.50 -11.73
CA ARG A 12 14.27 12.17 -11.14
C ARG A 12 13.63 11.21 -12.14
N THR A 13 14.49 10.51 -12.86
CA THR A 13 14.10 9.40 -13.72
C THR A 13 13.25 8.44 -12.89
N LYS A 14 12.00 8.25 -13.30
CA LYS A 14 11.14 7.20 -12.76
C LYS A 14 11.85 5.88 -13.09
N PRO A 15 12.28 5.07 -12.12
CA PRO A 15 12.90 3.79 -12.45
C PRO A 15 11.89 2.95 -13.24
N ALA A 16 12.40 2.21 -14.22
CA ALA A 16 11.62 1.33 -15.08
C ALA A 16 10.73 0.40 -14.24
N ALA A 17 9.45 0.32 -14.61
CA ALA A 17 8.53 -0.63 -14.01
C ALA A 17 8.94 -2.05 -14.43
N SER A 18 9.58 -2.78 -13.53
CA SER A 18 9.76 -4.23 -13.66
C SER A 18 10.00 -4.87 -12.28
N ALA A 19 8.91 -5.01 -11.51
CA ALA A 19 8.70 -6.04 -10.49
C ALA A 19 7.23 -5.95 -10.05
N GLU A 20 6.59 -7.08 -9.76
CA GLU A 20 5.19 -7.27 -9.41
C GLU A 20 4.72 -6.37 -8.24
N GLN A 21 4.33 -5.13 -8.55
CA GLN A 21 3.85 -4.19 -7.54
C GLN A 21 2.43 -4.56 -7.11
N VAL A 22 2.28 -4.91 -5.84
CA VAL A 22 0.98 -5.19 -5.22
C VAL A 22 0.48 -3.94 -4.50
N TYR A 23 -0.62 -3.38 -4.99
CA TYR A 23 -1.38 -2.33 -4.33
C TYR A 23 -2.21 -2.94 -3.21
N ASN A 24 -2.44 -2.19 -2.12
CA ASN A 24 -3.27 -2.68 -1.03
C ASN A 24 -4.13 -1.59 -0.37
N ARG A 25 -5.17 -2.02 0.36
CA ARG A 25 -6.09 -1.19 1.14
C ARG A 25 -5.96 -1.42 2.65
N ILE A 26 -4.87 -2.02 3.13
CA ILE A 26 -4.71 -2.39 4.56
C ILE A 26 -4.88 -1.18 5.47
N ALA A 27 -4.27 -0.05 5.13
CA ALA A 27 -4.38 1.17 5.93
C ALA A 27 -5.82 1.70 6.00
N VAL A 28 -6.56 1.61 4.89
CA VAL A 28 -7.97 2.04 4.81
C VAL A 28 -8.84 1.12 5.65
N LEU A 29 -8.75 -0.20 5.44
CA LEU A 29 -9.53 -1.21 6.16
C LEU A 29 -9.27 -1.14 7.67
N ARG A 30 -8.02 -0.92 8.10
CA ARG A 30 -7.73 -0.70 9.51
C ARG A 30 -8.40 0.55 10.05
N ALA A 31 -8.31 1.68 9.33
CA ALA A 31 -8.90 2.93 9.77
C ALA A 31 -10.43 2.82 9.90
N GLU A 32 -11.09 2.18 8.94
CA GLU A 32 -12.53 1.90 8.95
C GLU A 32 -12.95 1.05 10.16
N ARG A 33 -12.11 0.09 10.56
CA ARG A 33 -12.38 -0.80 11.71
C ARG A 33 -11.82 -0.29 13.05
N GLY A 34 -11.16 0.87 13.09
CA GLY A 34 -10.49 1.37 14.29
C GLY A 34 -9.31 0.51 14.77
N VAL A 35 -8.73 -0.31 13.89
CA VAL A 35 -7.68 -1.27 14.23
C VAL A 35 -6.30 -0.62 14.18
N SER A 36 -5.52 -0.78 15.24
CA SER A 36 -4.14 -0.32 15.28
C SER A 36 -3.20 -1.24 14.48
N ARG A 37 -2.06 -0.73 14.00
CA ARG A 37 -1.03 -1.59 13.37
C ARG A 37 -0.51 -2.67 14.32
N ARG A 38 -0.44 -2.37 15.62
CA ARG A 38 0.02 -3.29 16.66
C ARG A 38 -0.94 -4.46 16.83
N GLU A 39 -2.21 -4.15 16.96
CA GLU A 39 -3.28 -5.15 17.07
C GLU A 39 -3.34 -6.07 15.84
N LEU A 40 -3.24 -5.49 14.64
CA LEU A 40 -3.19 -6.28 13.40
C LEU A 40 -1.94 -7.19 13.39
N ALA A 41 -0.77 -6.66 13.76
CA ALA A 41 0.47 -7.44 13.79
C ALA A 41 0.41 -8.59 14.79
N GLU A 42 -0.11 -8.33 15.99
CA GLU A 42 -0.31 -9.32 17.06
C GLU A 42 -1.26 -10.43 16.59
N THR A 43 -2.40 -10.07 15.99
CA THR A 43 -3.37 -11.05 15.47
C THR A 43 -2.80 -11.89 14.33
N LEU A 44 -2.01 -11.29 13.46
CA LEU A 44 -1.36 -11.98 12.35
C LEU A 44 -0.10 -12.74 12.77
N GLY A 45 0.39 -12.57 14.01
CA GLY A 45 1.63 -13.19 14.47
C GLY A 45 2.85 -12.71 13.67
N VAL A 46 2.87 -11.43 13.29
CA VAL A 46 3.99 -10.82 12.54
C VAL A 46 4.60 -9.68 13.34
N HIS A 47 5.81 -9.27 12.95
CA HIS A 47 6.46 -8.12 13.59
C HIS A 47 5.68 -6.84 13.31
N TYR A 48 5.61 -5.91 14.28
CA TYR A 48 4.86 -4.65 14.13
C TYR A 48 5.23 -3.86 12.85
N GLN A 49 6.52 -3.81 12.52
CA GLN A 49 6.99 -3.10 11.33
C GLN A 49 6.50 -3.73 10.02
N THR A 50 6.26 -5.04 10.00
CA THR A 50 5.72 -5.80 8.86
C THR A 50 4.46 -5.14 8.33
N VAL A 51 3.52 -4.75 9.22
CA VAL A 51 2.27 -4.07 8.82
C VAL A 51 2.55 -2.71 8.17
N GLY A 52 3.47 -1.92 8.75
CA GLY A 52 3.84 -0.62 8.20
C GLY A 52 4.46 -0.72 6.80
N TYR A 53 5.31 -1.72 6.57
CA TYR A 53 5.91 -1.98 5.27
C TYR A 53 4.89 -2.45 4.23
N LEU A 54 3.92 -3.30 4.61
CA LEU A 54 2.82 -3.71 3.73
C LEU A 54 2.01 -2.51 3.27
N GLU A 55 1.61 -1.64 4.20
CA GLU A 55 0.79 -0.47 3.88
C GLU A 55 1.47 0.52 2.92
N ARG A 56 2.80 0.59 2.97
CA ARG A 56 3.58 1.44 2.06
C ARG A 56 3.92 0.74 0.75
N GLY A 57 3.56 -0.54 0.62
CA GLY A 57 3.87 -1.36 -0.57
C GLY A 57 5.37 -1.61 -0.74
N GLU A 58 6.14 -1.57 0.35
CA GLU A 58 7.61 -1.77 0.30
C GLU A 58 7.98 -3.23 0.03
N TYR A 59 7.07 -4.17 0.28
CA TYR A 59 7.19 -5.56 -0.18
C TYR A 59 5.82 -6.21 -0.39
N SER A 60 5.81 -7.24 -1.23
CA SER A 60 4.63 -8.07 -1.49
C SER A 60 4.50 -9.17 -0.43
N PRO A 61 3.33 -9.35 0.23
CA PRO A 61 3.14 -10.44 1.17
C PRO A 61 3.21 -11.80 0.47
N SER A 62 3.53 -12.86 1.22
CA SER A 62 3.24 -14.21 0.75
C SER A 62 1.73 -14.40 0.57
N LEU A 63 1.31 -15.31 -0.32
CA LEU A 63 -0.10 -15.64 -0.51
C LEU A 63 -0.80 -16.00 0.82
N HIS A 64 -0.12 -16.77 1.68
CA HIS A 64 -0.65 -17.13 2.99
C HIS A 64 -0.92 -15.90 3.88
N LEU A 65 0.00 -14.93 3.93
CA LEU A 65 -0.20 -13.70 4.70
C LEU A 65 -1.32 -12.84 4.09
N ALA A 66 -1.38 -12.75 2.76
CA ALA A 66 -2.44 -12.01 2.07
C ALA A 66 -3.84 -12.57 2.39
N LEU A 67 -4.00 -13.91 2.35
CA LEU A 67 -5.25 -14.57 2.69
C LEU A 67 -5.64 -14.38 4.16
N ARG A 68 -4.68 -14.43 5.09
CA ARG A 68 -4.95 -14.17 6.52
C ARG A 68 -5.36 -12.73 6.78
N ILE A 69 -4.77 -11.77 6.07
CA ILE A 69 -5.18 -10.36 6.16
C ILE A 69 -6.61 -10.20 5.65
N ALA A 70 -6.95 -10.81 4.52
CA ALA A 70 -8.30 -10.80 3.97
C ALA A 70 -9.33 -11.41 4.94
N GLN A 71 -9.00 -12.54 5.57
CA GLN A 71 -9.82 -13.18 6.59
C GLN A 71 -10.00 -12.30 7.84
N TYR A 72 -8.94 -11.67 8.33
CA TYR A 72 -9.03 -10.74 9.46
C TYR A 72 -9.98 -9.57 9.17
N PHE A 73 -9.95 -9.06 7.94
CA PHE A 73 -10.86 -8.01 7.49
C PHE A 73 -12.18 -8.54 6.93
N GLU A 74 -12.48 -9.83 7.02
CA GLU A 74 -13.73 -10.44 6.54
C GLU A 74 -14.15 -9.97 5.14
N VAL A 75 -13.19 -9.81 4.24
CA VAL A 75 -13.42 -9.39 2.85
C VAL A 75 -12.63 -10.30 1.90
N PRO A 76 -13.04 -10.40 0.63
CA PRO A 76 -12.24 -11.10 -0.38
C PRO A 76 -10.83 -10.50 -0.53
N VAL A 77 -9.85 -11.32 -0.94
CA VAL A 77 -8.45 -10.89 -1.01
C VAL A 77 -8.24 -9.75 -2.02
N GLU A 78 -9.02 -9.73 -3.08
CA GLU A 78 -9.10 -8.71 -4.13
C GLU A 78 -9.67 -7.37 -3.64
N VAL A 79 -10.39 -7.34 -2.51
CA VAL A 79 -10.75 -6.07 -1.84
C VAL A 79 -9.54 -5.50 -1.10
N VAL A 80 -8.65 -6.36 -0.61
CA VAL A 80 -7.45 -5.96 0.14
C VAL A 80 -6.29 -5.63 -0.79
N PHE A 81 -6.07 -6.42 -1.84
CA PHE A 81 -4.90 -6.38 -2.70
C PHE A 81 -5.27 -6.33 -4.19
N SER A 82 -4.43 -5.70 -4.99
CA SER A 82 -4.61 -5.61 -6.44
C SER A 82 -3.26 -5.50 -7.15
N THR A 83 -3.16 -6.03 -8.37
CA THR A 83 -2.01 -5.79 -9.27
C THR A 83 -2.11 -4.45 -9.99
N GLU A 84 -3.26 -3.78 -9.89
CA GLU A 84 -3.53 -2.46 -10.45
C GLU A 84 -3.85 -1.44 -9.35
N PRO A 85 -3.55 -0.14 -9.54
CA PRO A 85 -3.93 0.90 -8.59
C PRO A 85 -5.44 0.88 -8.32
N PHE A 86 -5.83 0.99 -7.06
CA PHE A 86 -7.24 1.15 -6.71
C PHE A 86 -7.77 2.50 -7.23
N PRO A 87 -9.03 2.54 -7.73
CA PRO A 87 -9.69 3.79 -8.09
C PRO A 87 -9.66 4.79 -6.93
N ARG A 88 -9.51 6.09 -7.25
CA ARG A 88 -9.63 7.14 -6.24
C ARG A 88 -11.10 7.30 -5.87
N ILE A 89 -11.37 7.47 -4.58
CA ILE A 89 -12.71 7.80 -4.11
C ILE A 89 -13.08 9.19 -4.64
N GLY A 90 -14.21 9.31 -5.35
CA GLY A 90 -14.73 10.58 -5.88
C GLY A 90 -14.27 10.96 -7.29
N SER A 91 -13.92 9.99 -8.14
CA SER A 91 -13.59 10.23 -9.55
C SER A 91 -14.80 10.15 -10.50
N GLU A 92 -16.02 10.22 -9.99
CA GLU A 92 -17.26 10.41 -10.76
C GLU A 92 -17.97 11.68 -10.34
#